data_AF-A0A1S8S3T5-F1
#
_entry.id   AF-A0A1S8S3T5-F1
#
_cell.length_a   1.000
_cell.length_b   1.000
_cell.length_c   1.000
_cell.angle_alpha   90.00
_cell.angle_beta   90.00
_cell.angle_gamma   90.00
#
_symmetry.space_group_name_H-M   'P 1'
#
loop_
_entity.id
_entity.type
_entity.pdbx_description
1 polymer ?
#
loop_
_entity_poly.entity_id
_entity_poly.type
_entity_poly.pdbx_seq_one_letter_code
_entity_poly.pdbx_strand_id
1 'polypeptide(L)'
;MKKYLNKGLLYAWFNSAKAAIFIGLLVWGAVAYEIIKNNLNDVRNGLANNFDNYYYTNVWHEYFMLAIIFVAIYFIAKGINKRNTEMFLCSGPYTKKQIRYNEFICLLITLILFVIMYVYIAIVSYFGNAEFISVVEGYWSIVIIETSKITLLGIIGIMFMLIVDLMFSNSVIGFISMISIIPASIFIVIVKVVSILAYFGVNKNYSLLDKIERLDYNVKLRGFCEIVFNRISVKDIITRHLWSETVSILFIIIIMIIVYSVVQNKYKLENANKIFSSQNNENILVTLVSTAVGSFASLFLTESFIHSLQLKNGSSRALIGSDLVKGLGLDIICILLIGFIAYKVIKRILKNIV
;
A
#
# COMPACT_ATOMS: atom_id res chain seq x y z
N MET A 1 17.67 -29.26 18.72
CA MET A 1 18.38 -27.96 18.66
C MET A 1 17.75 -26.94 17.70
N LYS A 2 17.48 -27.23 16.42
CA LYS A 2 16.91 -26.25 15.45
C LYS A 2 15.63 -25.52 15.91
N LYS A 3 14.67 -26.22 16.56
CA LYS A 3 13.45 -25.60 17.13
C LYS A 3 13.75 -24.58 18.24
N TYR A 4 14.76 -24.83 19.08
CA TYR A 4 15.15 -23.93 20.17
C TYR A 4 15.85 -22.68 19.67
N LEU A 5 16.69 -22.83 18.64
CA LEU A 5 17.35 -21.72 17.94
C LEU A 5 16.33 -20.77 17.31
N ASN A 6 15.31 -21.29 16.60
CA ASN A 6 14.25 -20.44 16.03
C ASN A 6 13.45 -19.69 17.11
N LYS A 7 13.19 -20.32 18.26
CA LYS A 7 12.54 -19.63 19.40
C LYS A 7 13.41 -18.49 19.95
N GLY A 8 14.73 -18.69 20.02
CA GLY A 8 15.68 -17.65 20.45
C GLY A 8 15.66 -16.41 19.54
N LEU A 9 15.59 -16.61 18.22
CA LEU A 9 15.46 -15.51 17.24
C LEU A 9 14.17 -14.72 17.42
N LEU A 10 13.04 -15.40 17.59
CA LEU A 10 11.75 -14.75 17.85
C LEU A 10 11.80 -13.94 19.15
N TYR A 11 12.35 -14.52 20.21
CA TYR A 11 12.46 -13.84 21.51
C TYR A 11 13.34 -12.59 21.43
N ALA A 12 14.48 -12.66 20.72
CA ALA A 12 15.35 -11.51 20.53
C ALA A 12 14.65 -10.36 19.79
N TRP A 13 13.89 -10.69 18.74
CA TRP A 13 13.13 -9.71 17.97
C TRP A 13 12.02 -9.06 18.79
N PHE A 14 11.23 -9.86 19.53
CA PHE A 14 10.18 -9.29 20.37
C PHE A 14 10.76 -8.47 21.53
N ASN A 15 11.91 -8.86 22.08
CA ASN A 15 12.53 -8.09 23.16
C ASN A 15 13.04 -6.72 22.68
N SER A 16 13.53 -6.60 21.44
CA SER A 16 13.89 -5.30 20.85
C SER A 16 12.65 -4.48 20.49
N ALA A 17 11.60 -5.12 19.98
CA ALA A 17 10.39 -4.44 19.49
C ALA A 17 9.35 -4.15 20.58
N LYS A 18 9.43 -4.75 21.79
CA LYS A 18 8.34 -4.74 22.80
C LYS A 18 7.79 -3.35 23.12
N ALA A 19 8.67 -2.37 23.32
CA ALA A 19 8.26 -1.01 23.66
C ALA A 19 7.53 -0.34 22.47
N ALA A 20 8.04 -0.53 21.26
CA ALA A 20 7.42 -0.02 20.04
C ALA A 20 6.06 -0.68 19.77
N ILE A 21 5.95 -2.00 19.98
CA ILE A 21 4.68 -2.73 19.85
C ILE A 21 3.66 -2.20 20.86
N PHE A 22 4.07 -2.02 22.12
CA PHE A 22 3.17 -1.52 23.16
C PHE A 22 2.66 -0.10 22.86
N ILE A 23 3.57 0.82 22.52
CA ILE A 23 3.20 2.19 22.13
C ILE A 23 2.31 2.15 20.88
N GLY A 24 2.66 1.33 19.89
CA GLY A 24 1.88 1.15 18.67
C GLY A 24 0.47 0.66 18.95
N LEU A 25 0.28 -0.29 19.87
CA LEU A 25 -1.03 -0.79 20.28
C LEU A 25 -1.87 0.29 20.96
N LEU A 26 -1.27 1.14 21.81
CA LEU A 26 -1.98 2.25 22.44
C LEU A 26 -2.44 3.29 21.40
N VAL A 27 -1.55 3.70 20.51
CA VAL A 27 -1.86 4.65 19.44
C VAL A 27 -2.92 4.08 18.51
N TRP A 28 -2.78 2.82 18.10
CA TRP A 28 -3.78 2.16 17.26
C TRP A 28 -5.13 2.01 17.95
N GLY A 29 -5.16 1.70 19.25
CA GLY A 29 -6.40 1.64 20.03
C GLY A 29 -7.14 2.99 20.02
N ALA A 30 -6.40 4.10 20.19
CA ALA A 30 -6.98 5.44 20.12
C ALA A 30 -7.50 5.78 18.71
N VAL A 31 -6.74 5.46 17.66
CA VAL A 31 -7.14 5.68 16.26
C VAL A 31 -8.37 4.84 15.91
N ALA A 32 -8.37 3.55 16.27
CA ALA A 32 -9.50 2.65 16.03
C ALA A 32 -10.77 3.12 16.75
N TYR A 33 -10.64 3.62 17.98
CA TYR A 33 -11.76 4.19 18.71
C TYR A 33 -12.35 5.40 17.99
N GLU A 34 -11.51 6.31 17.53
CA GLU A 34 -11.96 7.51 16.81
C GLU A 34 -12.64 7.16 15.47
N ILE A 35 -12.11 6.18 14.73
CA ILE A 35 -12.72 5.66 13.51
C ILE A 35 -14.13 5.11 13.78
N ILE A 36 -14.28 4.22 14.77
CA ILE A 36 -15.57 3.61 15.11
C ILE A 36 -16.56 4.66 15.62
N LYS A 37 -16.10 5.59 16.45
CA LYS A 37 -16.91 6.69 16.98
C LYS A 37 -17.41 7.61 15.86
N ASN A 38 -16.55 7.97 14.91
CA ASN A 38 -16.94 8.81 13.79
C ASN A 38 -17.98 8.12 12.90
N ASN A 39 -17.82 6.82 12.64
CA ASN A 39 -18.86 6.05 11.95
C ASN A 39 -20.19 6.02 12.71
N LEU A 40 -20.17 5.77 14.02
CA LEU A 40 -21.39 5.78 14.82
C LEU A 40 -22.08 7.15 14.80
N ASN A 41 -21.30 8.23 14.87
CA ASN A 41 -21.83 9.59 14.75
C ASN A 41 -22.43 9.86 13.36
N ASP A 42 -21.80 9.37 12.30
CA ASP A 42 -22.35 9.47 10.95
C ASP A 42 -23.68 8.71 10.83
N VAL A 43 -23.80 7.52 11.42
CA VAL A 43 -25.08 6.79 11.44
C VAL A 43 -26.12 7.53 12.29
N ARG A 44 -25.75 8.15 13.41
CA ARG A 44 -26.67 8.99 14.20
C ARG A 44 -27.22 10.15 13.37
N ASN A 45 -26.35 10.82 12.64
CA ASN A 45 -26.72 11.92 11.75
C ASN A 45 -27.59 11.43 10.58
N GLY A 46 -27.28 10.25 10.02
CA GLY A 46 -28.07 9.60 8.97
C GLY A 46 -29.49 9.24 9.45
N LEU A 47 -29.60 8.71 10.67
CA LEU A 47 -30.88 8.36 11.28
C LEU A 47 -31.73 9.61 11.53
N ALA A 48 -31.13 10.68 12.07
CA ALA A 48 -31.83 11.92 12.39
C ALA A 48 -32.34 12.66 11.15
N ASN A 49 -31.56 12.66 10.06
CA ASN A 49 -31.87 13.45 8.87
C ASN A 49 -32.65 12.67 7.80
N ASN A 50 -32.35 11.39 7.62
CA ASN A 50 -32.84 10.59 6.47
C ASN A 50 -33.52 9.28 6.89
N PHE A 51 -33.65 9.01 8.20
CA PHE A 51 -34.12 7.71 8.74
C PHE A 51 -33.33 6.51 8.19
N ASP A 52 -32.05 6.74 7.82
CA ASP A 52 -31.14 5.70 7.39
C ASP A 52 -30.39 5.15 8.61
N ASN A 53 -30.50 3.84 8.85
CA ASN A 53 -29.89 3.12 9.97
C ASN A 53 -28.77 2.16 9.53
N TYR A 54 -28.31 2.22 8.27
CA TYR A 54 -27.23 1.36 7.81
C TYR A 54 -25.88 1.78 8.39
N TYR A 55 -25.13 0.78 8.88
CA TYR A 55 -23.72 0.99 9.20
C TYR A 55 -22.87 0.96 7.91
N TYR A 56 -21.71 1.63 7.92
CA TYR A 56 -20.87 1.81 6.74
C TYR A 56 -19.43 1.35 6.97
N THR A 57 -18.79 0.83 5.92
CA THR A 57 -17.35 0.51 5.93
C THR A 57 -16.48 1.77 5.87
N ASN A 58 -15.23 1.64 6.32
CA ASN A 58 -14.24 2.70 6.31
C ASN A 58 -13.51 2.80 4.98
N VAL A 59 -13.03 4.00 4.66
CA VAL A 59 -12.19 4.22 3.48
C VAL A 59 -10.75 3.77 3.77
N TRP A 60 -10.02 3.33 2.74
CA TRP A 60 -8.67 2.77 2.90
C TRP A 60 -7.66 3.72 3.57
N HIS A 61 -7.80 5.03 3.38
CA HIS A 61 -6.86 6.04 3.91
C HIS A 61 -6.95 6.18 5.43
N GLU A 62 -8.05 5.78 6.06
CA GLU A 62 -8.19 5.77 7.52
C GLU A 62 -7.23 4.77 8.18
N TYR A 63 -6.77 3.76 7.43
CA TYR A 63 -5.78 2.78 7.87
C TYR A 63 -4.32 3.23 7.67
N PHE A 64 -4.08 4.44 7.14
CA PHE A 64 -2.73 4.92 6.88
C PHE A 64 -1.86 5.02 8.15
N MET A 65 -2.47 5.39 9.28
CA MET A 65 -1.77 5.44 10.57
C MET A 65 -1.26 4.07 11.00
N LEU A 66 -2.00 2.98 10.70
CA LEU A 66 -1.53 1.62 10.97
C LEU A 66 -0.25 1.30 10.19
N ALA A 67 -0.18 1.71 8.92
CA ALA A 67 1.01 1.51 8.10
C ALA A 67 2.23 2.24 8.67
N ILE A 68 2.07 3.48 9.14
CA ILE A 68 3.16 4.25 9.79
C ILE A 68 3.64 3.53 11.05
N ILE A 69 2.72 3.07 11.90
CA ILE A 69 3.06 2.33 13.13
C ILE A 69 3.88 1.08 12.80
N PHE A 70 3.48 0.31 11.78
CA PHE A 70 4.21 -0.88 11.35
C PHE A 70 5.63 -0.58 10.89
N VAL A 71 5.81 0.48 10.11
CA VAL A 71 7.15 0.91 9.65
C VAL A 71 8.01 1.32 10.84
N ALA A 72 7.45 2.05 11.80
CA ALA A 72 8.16 2.47 13.00
C ALA A 72 8.58 1.28 13.88
N ILE A 73 7.70 0.30 14.10
CA ILE A 73 8.01 -0.93 14.84
C ILE A 73 9.14 -1.68 14.15
N TYR A 74 9.08 -1.83 12.82
CA TYR A 74 10.11 -2.53 12.07
C TYR A 74 11.47 -1.81 12.14
N PHE A 75 11.48 -0.48 12.07
CA PHE A 75 12.69 0.32 12.21
C PHE A 75 13.35 0.10 13.57
N ILE A 76 12.58 0.19 14.65
CA ILE A 76 13.08 0.02 16.01
C ILE A 76 13.55 -1.43 16.24
N ALA A 77 12.79 -2.41 15.76
CA ALA A 77 13.12 -3.82 15.91
C ALA A 77 14.44 -4.20 15.21
N LYS A 78 14.71 -3.58 14.05
CA LYS A 78 15.86 -3.88 13.20
C LYS A 78 17.10 -3.06 13.52
N GLY A 79 16.91 -1.82 13.98
CA GLY A 79 17.98 -0.88 14.33
C GLY A 79 18.70 -0.25 13.13
N ILE A 80 19.61 0.68 13.46
CA ILE A 80 20.32 1.52 12.48
C ILE A 80 21.38 0.73 11.68
N ASN A 81 21.92 -0.37 12.23
CA ASN A 81 23.05 -1.07 11.63
C ASN A 81 22.70 -2.48 11.13
N LYS A 82 21.73 -2.55 10.21
CA LYS A 82 21.18 -3.78 9.61
C LYS A 82 22.25 -4.80 9.18
N ARG A 83 23.31 -4.33 8.50
CA ARG A 83 24.38 -5.22 7.98
C ARG A 83 25.11 -5.94 9.10
N ASN A 84 25.43 -5.23 10.18
CA ASN A 84 26.14 -5.81 11.32
C ASN A 84 25.26 -6.81 12.06
N THR A 85 23.96 -6.51 12.22
CA THR A 85 23.00 -7.42 12.85
C THR A 85 22.82 -8.70 12.02
N GLU A 86 22.69 -8.58 10.69
CA GLU A 86 22.57 -9.75 9.80
C GLU A 86 23.86 -10.56 9.74
N MET A 87 25.04 -9.92 9.73
CA MET A 87 26.34 -10.62 9.78
C MET A 87 26.54 -11.34 11.11
N PHE A 88 26.18 -10.71 12.23
CA PHE A 88 26.24 -11.32 13.56
C PHE A 88 25.34 -12.55 13.64
N LEU A 89 24.09 -12.45 13.20
CA LEU A 89 23.16 -13.58 13.20
C LEU A 89 23.60 -14.71 12.25
N CYS A 90 24.17 -14.37 11.08
CA CYS A 90 24.70 -15.35 10.13
C CYS A 90 26.02 -16.00 10.59
N SER A 91 26.77 -15.36 11.49
CA SER A 91 27.96 -15.95 12.12
C SER A 91 27.60 -17.00 13.18
N GLY A 92 26.35 -16.96 13.68
CA GLY A 92 25.76 -18.00 14.51
C GLY A 92 25.21 -19.20 13.70
N PRO A 93 24.47 -20.11 14.33
CA PRO A 93 23.95 -21.33 13.69
C PRO A 93 22.73 -21.08 12.76
N TYR A 94 22.50 -19.83 12.35
CA TYR A 94 21.29 -19.41 11.64
C TYR A 94 21.53 -19.20 10.15
N THR A 95 20.64 -19.73 9.32
CA THR A 95 20.64 -19.42 7.89
C THR A 95 19.91 -18.10 7.60
N LYS A 96 20.31 -17.41 6.55
CA LYS A 96 19.64 -16.18 6.06
C LYS A 96 18.14 -16.37 5.83
N LYS A 97 17.76 -17.53 5.28
CA LYS A 97 16.35 -17.88 5.05
C LYS A 97 15.57 -17.99 6.36
N GLN A 98 16.16 -18.57 7.40
CA GLN A 98 15.52 -18.70 8.71
C GLN A 98 15.34 -17.34 9.40
N ILE A 99 16.34 -16.45 9.34
CA ILE A 99 16.24 -15.10 9.92
C ILE A 99 15.07 -14.34 9.30
N ARG A 100 14.97 -14.34 7.97
CA ARG A 100 13.92 -13.63 7.23
C ARG A 100 12.53 -14.24 7.39
N TYR A 101 12.45 -15.56 7.45
CA TYR A 101 11.18 -16.24 7.74
C TYR A 101 10.68 -15.91 9.15
N ASN A 102 11.60 -15.83 10.13
CA ASN A 102 11.25 -15.42 11.49
C ASN A 102 10.85 -13.93 11.56
N GLU A 103 11.52 -13.02 10.83
CA GLU A 103 11.09 -11.62 10.72
C GLU A 103 9.66 -11.50 10.20
N PHE A 104 9.32 -12.26 9.14
CA PHE A 104 7.97 -12.31 8.59
C PHE A 104 6.94 -12.84 9.61
N ILE A 105 7.25 -13.94 10.30
CA ILE A 105 6.38 -14.49 11.36
C ILE A 105 6.17 -13.49 12.50
N CYS A 106 7.24 -12.85 12.97
CA CYS A 106 7.14 -11.82 14.01
C CYS A 106 6.18 -10.70 13.61
N LEU A 107 6.30 -10.20 12.38
CA LEU A 107 5.42 -9.15 11.87
C LEU A 107 3.95 -9.62 11.75
N LEU A 108 3.72 -10.86 11.32
CA LEU A 108 2.37 -11.44 11.31
C LEU A 108 1.78 -11.58 12.72
N ILE A 109 2.58 -12.03 13.70
CA ILE A 109 2.14 -12.08 15.10
C ILE A 109 1.80 -10.68 15.60
N THR A 110 2.61 -9.66 15.28
CA THR A 110 2.25 -8.28 15.63
C THR A 110 0.93 -7.87 14.99
N LEU A 111 0.70 -8.15 13.70
CA LEU A 111 -0.57 -7.86 13.03
C LEU A 111 -1.77 -8.49 13.73
N ILE A 112 -1.65 -9.73 14.20
CA ILE A 112 -2.71 -10.38 15.00
C ILE A 112 -3.02 -9.57 16.26
N LEU A 113 -2.02 -9.04 16.98
CA LEU A 113 -2.25 -8.19 18.16
C LEU A 113 -3.00 -6.90 17.81
N PHE A 114 -2.66 -6.23 16.70
CA PHE A 114 -3.36 -5.02 16.23
C PHE A 114 -4.80 -5.31 15.82
N VAL A 115 -5.04 -6.47 15.21
CA VAL A 115 -6.38 -6.93 14.83
C VAL A 115 -7.22 -7.24 16.07
N ILE A 116 -6.66 -7.93 17.07
CA ILE A 116 -7.33 -8.19 18.35
C ILE A 116 -7.69 -6.87 19.03
N MET A 117 -6.79 -5.88 19.03
CA MET A 117 -7.06 -4.56 19.59
C MET A 117 -8.24 -3.88 18.89
N TYR A 118 -8.31 -3.92 17.56
CA TYR A 118 -9.44 -3.36 16.81
C TYR A 118 -10.77 -4.04 17.20
N VAL A 119 -10.79 -5.38 17.24
CA VAL A 119 -11.98 -6.15 17.65
C VAL A 119 -12.38 -5.82 19.09
N TYR A 120 -11.42 -5.69 20.01
CA TYR A 120 -11.67 -5.28 21.38
C TYR A 120 -12.36 -3.92 21.45
N ILE A 121 -11.85 -2.91 20.73
CA ILE A 121 -12.47 -1.58 20.69
C ILE A 121 -13.88 -1.63 20.08
N ALA A 122 -14.10 -2.44 19.05
CA ALA A 122 -15.43 -2.64 18.46
C ALA A 122 -16.44 -3.26 19.46
N ILE A 123 -16.00 -4.21 20.29
CA ILE A 123 -16.82 -4.80 21.35
C ILE A 123 -17.12 -3.76 22.45
N VAL A 124 -16.11 -3.00 22.89
CA VAL A 124 -16.32 -1.95 23.90
C VAL A 124 -17.28 -0.88 23.40
N SER A 125 -17.14 -0.46 22.14
CA SER A 125 -18.05 0.50 21.51
C SER A 125 -19.48 -0.03 21.38
N TYR A 126 -19.63 -1.34 21.17
CA TYR A 126 -20.94 -2.01 21.14
C TYR A 126 -21.66 -1.88 22.48
N PHE A 127 -20.99 -2.22 23.59
CA PHE A 127 -21.58 -2.12 24.92
C PHE A 127 -21.79 -0.66 25.34
N GLY A 128 -20.88 0.24 24.99
CA GLY A 128 -21.00 1.66 25.32
C GLY A 128 -22.15 2.39 24.62
N ASN A 129 -22.67 1.85 23.51
CA ASN A 129 -23.77 2.45 22.73
C ASN A 129 -24.89 1.43 22.45
N ALA A 130 -25.14 0.50 23.38
CA ALA A 130 -26.01 -0.66 23.14
C ALA A 130 -27.43 -0.26 22.68
N GLU A 131 -28.03 0.76 23.28
CA GLU A 131 -29.36 1.26 22.90
C GLU A 131 -29.38 1.75 21.44
N PHE A 132 -28.40 2.55 21.06
CA PHE A 132 -28.30 3.07 19.70
C PHE A 132 -28.03 1.95 18.69
N ILE A 133 -27.07 1.06 18.98
CA ILE A 133 -26.68 -0.01 18.06
C ILE A 133 -27.79 -1.04 17.87
N SER A 134 -28.71 -1.19 18.83
CA SER A 134 -29.89 -2.06 18.65
C SER A 134 -30.78 -1.67 17.47
N VAL A 135 -30.75 -0.40 17.07
CA VAL A 135 -31.50 0.16 15.93
C VAL A 135 -30.67 0.17 14.64
N VAL A 136 -29.34 0.03 14.74
CA VAL A 136 -28.41 0.06 13.61
C VAL A 136 -28.34 -1.30 12.93
N GLU A 137 -28.53 -1.30 11.61
CA GLU A 137 -28.46 -2.52 10.82
C GLU A 137 -27.01 -2.90 10.45
N GLY A 138 -26.64 -4.14 10.77
CA GLY A 138 -25.43 -4.83 10.29
C GLY A 138 -24.10 -4.36 10.86
N TYR A 139 -24.09 -3.77 12.07
CA TYR A 139 -22.88 -3.40 12.81
C TYR A 139 -21.84 -4.54 12.84
N TRP A 140 -22.23 -5.73 13.29
CA TRP A 140 -21.33 -6.89 13.39
C TRP A 140 -20.82 -7.39 12.03
N SER A 141 -21.66 -7.34 11.01
CA SER A 141 -21.26 -7.73 9.64
C SER A 141 -20.14 -6.84 9.13
N ILE A 142 -20.22 -5.53 9.36
CA ILE A 142 -19.16 -4.60 8.97
C ILE A 142 -17.93 -4.75 9.84
N VAL A 143 -18.06 -4.93 11.15
CA VAL A 143 -16.90 -5.18 12.01
C VAL A 143 -16.09 -6.38 11.52
N ILE A 144 -16.74 -7.47 11.09
CA ILE A 144 -16.06 -8.63 10.49
C ILE A 144 -15.36 -8.25 9.18
N ILE A 145 -16.02 -7.48 8.31
CA ILE A 145 -15.44 -7.02 7.04
C ILE A 145 -14.22 -6.13 7.28
N GLU A 146 -14.31 -5.15 8.19
CA GLU A 146 -13.18 -4.29 8.53
C GLU A 146 -12.02 -5.08 9.16
N THR A 147 -12.32 -6.07 9.99
CA THR A 147 -11.30 -6.98 10.53
C THR A 147 -10.59 -7.75 9.40
N SER A 148 -11.36 -8.24 8.42
CA SER A 148 -10.79 -8.90 7.23
C SER A 148 -9.96 -7.94 6.36
N LYS A 149 -10.38 -6.68 6.26
CA LYS A 149 -9.70 -5.63 5.49
C LYS A 149 -8.37 -5.25 6.14
N ILE A 150 -8.35 -5.05 7.46
CA ILE A 150 -7.14 -4.76 8.24
C ILE A 150 -6.13 -5.91 8.11
N THR A 151 -6.59 -7.17 8.19
CA THR A 151 -5.70 -8.33 8.03
C THR A 151 -5.10 -8.41 6.62
N LEU A 152 -5.92 -8.28 5.58
CA LEU A 152 -5.47 -8.36 4.19
C LEU A 152 -4.53 -7.21 3.81
N LEU A 153 -4.90 -5.96 4.11
CA LEU A 153 -4.06 -4.78 3.86
C LEU A 153 -2.79 -4.82 4.70
N GLY A 154 -2.87 -5.31 5.95
CA GLY A 154 -1.71 -5.51 6.82
C GLY A 154 -0.70 -6.49 6.24
N ILE A 155 -1.15 -7.62 5.69
CA ILE A 155 -0.27 -8.60 5.02
C ILE A 155 0.41 -7.97 3.80
N ILE A 156 -0.33 -7.24 2.96
CA ILE A 156 0.23 -6.51 1.81
C ILE A 156 1.31 -5.52 2.27
N GLY A 157 1.02 -4.73 3.31
CA GLY A 157 1.96 -3.75 3.88
C GLY A 157 3.24 -4.40 4.41
N ILE A 158 3.12 -5.52 5.14
CA ILE A 158 4.26 -6.30 5.64
C ILE A 158 5.10 -6.83 4.48
N MET A 159 4.46 -7.39 3.45
CA MET A 159 5.17 -7.91 2.28
C MET A 159 5.89 -6.80 1.52
N PHE A 160 5.24 -5.65 1.32
CA PHE A 160 5.85 -4.47 0.73
C PHE A 160 7.10 -4.05 1.51
N MET A 161 6.99 -3.94 2.83
CA MET A 161 8.09 -3.59 3.72
C MET A 161 9.29 -4.51 3.57
N LEU A 162 9.06 -5.82 3.61
CA LEU A 162 10.14 -6.81 3.52
C LEU A 162 10.79 -6.82 2.14
N ILE A 163 10.02 -6.63 1.06
CA ILE A 163 10.58 -6.52 -0.29
C ILE A 163 11.46 -5.28 -0.41
N VAL A 164 10.96 -4.11 0.02
CA VAL A 164 11.74 -2.85 -0.03
C VAL A 164 13.00 -2.98 0.82
N ASP A 165 12.87 -3.50 2.04
CA ASP A 165 14.03 -3.73 2.90
C ASP A 165 15.07 -4.62 2.21
N LEU A 166 14.69 -5.71 1.53
CA LEU A 166 15.65 -6.56 0.83
C LEU A 166 16.39 -5.86 -0.32
N MET A 167 15.82 -4.79 -0.91
CA MET A 167 16.46 -4.04 -1.99
C MET A 167 17.65 -3.18 -1.51
N PHE A 168 17.67 -2.83 -0.22
CA PHE A 168 18.68 -1.93 0.36
C PHE A 168 19.60 -2.64 1.35
N SER A 169 20.89 -2.30 1.29
CA SER A 169 21.89 -2.79 2.24
C SER A 169 21.95 -1.95 3.52
N ASN A 170 21.60 -0.66 3.43
CA ASN A 170 21.48 0.26 4.55
C ASN A 170 20.02 0.41 5.00
N SER A 171 19.74 0.22 6.29
CA SER A 171 18.38 0.36 6.82
C SER A 171 17.85 1.78 6.65
N VAL A 172 18.63 2.82 6.92
CA VAL A 172 18.16 4.22 6.83
C VAL A 172 17.66 4.56 5.43
N ILE A 173 18.41 4.18 4.39
CA ILE A 173 18.02 4.40 2.99
C ILE A 173 16.81 3.51 2.62
N GLY A 174 16.75 2.29 3.15
CA GLY A 174 15.57 1.42 3.05
C GLY A 174 14.31 2.06 3.64
N PHE A 175 14.41 2.77 4.76
CA PHE A 175 13.26 3.46 5.37
C PHE A 175 12.83 4.71 4.59
N ILE A 176 13.79 5.56 4.19
CA ILE A 176 13.48 6.74 3.36
C ILE A 176 12.81 6.31 2.05
N SER A 177 13.30 5.24 1.43
CA SER A 177 12.73 4.73 0.20
C SER A 177 11.35 4.09 0.39
N MET A 178 11.13 3.40 1.52
CA MET A 178 9.85 2.79 1.85
C MET A 178 8.74 3.81 2.11
N ILE A 179 9.04 4.91 2.82
CA ILE A 179 8.04 5.93 3.19
C ILE A 179 7.81 6.90 2.04
N SER A 180 8.87 7.31 1.34
CA SER A 180 8.82 8.44 0.41
C SER A 180 9.09 8.03 -1.03
N ILE A 181 10.29 7.53 -1.35
CA ILE A 181 10.74 7.43 -2.75
C ILE A 181 9.86 6.46 -3.56
N ILE A 182 9.62 5.25 -3.05
CA ILE A 182 8.87 4.22 -3.77
C ILE A 182 7.38 4.59 -3.86
N PRO A 183 6.67 4.92 -2.76
CA PRO A 183 5.27 5.32 -2.85
C PRO A 183 5.04 6.54 -3.74
N ALA A 184 5.89 7.58 -3.64
CA ALA A 184 5.76 8.78 -4.47
C ALA A 184 5.99 8.46 -5.96
N SER A 185 6.99 7.65 -6.28
CA SER A 185 7.25 7.25 -7.67
C SER A 185 6.09 6.45 -8.28
N ILE A 186 5.52 5.50 -7.52
CA ILE A 186 4.34 4.73 -7.95
C ILE A 186 3.14 5.64 -8.14
N PHE A 187 2.89 6.55 -7.20
CA PHE A 187 1.77 7.50 -7.26
C PHE A 187 1.83 8.36 -8.52
N ILE A 188 3.00 8.94 -8.84
CA ILE A 188 3.18 9.77 -10.04
C ILE A 188 2.92 8.96 -11.32
N VAL A 189 3.42 7.73 -11.39
CA VAL A 189 3.19 6.84 -12.55
C VAL A 189 1.70 6.51 -12.70
N ILE A 190 1.00 6.20 -11.59
CA ILE A 190 -0.44 5.93 -11.60
C ILE A 190 -1.22 7.16 -12.09
N VAL A 191 -0.92 8.36 -11.56
CA VAL A 191 -1.57 9.61 -12.01
C VAL A 191 -1.39 9.80 -13.51
N LYS A 192 -0.20 9.53 -14.05
CA LYS A 192 0.01 9.64 -15.50
C LYS A 192 -0.74 8.57 -16.28
N VAL A 193 -0.78 7.33 -15.81
CA VAL A 193 -1.57 6.27 -16.46
C VAL A 193 -3.06 6.64 -16.50
N VAL A 194 -3.60 7.19 -15.42
CA VAL A 194 -4.99 7.68 -15.35
C VAL A 194 -5.22 8.81 -16.36
N SER A 195 -4.32 9.79 -16.42
CA SER A 195 -4.36 10.86 -17.43
C SER A 195 -4.36 10.31 -18.87
N ILE A 196 -3.53 9.30 -19.14
CA ILE A 196 -3.46 8.63 -20.45
C ILE A 196 -4.78 7.96 -20.81
N LEU A 197 -5.34 7.20 -19.87
CA LEU A 197 -6.61 6.51 -20.08
C LEU A 197 -7.77 7.49 -20.32
N ALA A 198 -7.76 8.66 -19.66
CA ALA A 198 -8.82 9.66 -19.79
C ALA A 198 -8.93 10.20 -21.22
N TYR A 199 -7.81 10.49 -21.87
CA TYR A 199 -7.83 10.93 -23.27
C TYR A 199 -7.88 9.77 -24.28
N PHE A 200 -7.54 8.53 -23.88
CA PHE A 200 -7.66 7.35 -24.75
C PHE A 200 -9.12 7.02 -25.09
N GLY A 201 -10.08 7.54 -24.32
CA GLY A 201 -11.50 7.34 -24.61
C GLY A 201 -11.94 5.88 -24.49
N VAL A 202 -11.18 5.03 -23.77
CA VAL A 202 -11.71 3.73 -23.34
C VAL A 202 -13.04 4.06 -22.68
N ASN A 203 -14.08 3.49 -23.25
CA ASN A 203 -15.43 4.03 -23.29
C ASN A 203 -15.99 4.35 -21.89
N LYS A 204 -16.75 5.44 -21.76
CA LYS A 204 -17.57 5.81 -20.59
C LYS A 204 -18.58 4.73 -20.13
N ASN A 205 -18.60 3.56 -20.78
CA ASN A 205 -19.43 2.40 -20.43
C ASN A 205 -18.61 1.09 -20.24
N TYR A 206 -17.34 1.03 -20.62
CA TYR A 206 -16.52 -0.22 -20.62
C TYR A 206 -15.10 -0.04 -20.06
N SER A 207 -14.74 1.17 -19.67
CA SER A 207 -13.43 1.50 -19.15
C SER A 207 -13.27 1.11 -17.69
N LEU A 208 -12.13 0.50 -17.35
CA LEU A 208 -11.61 0.49 -15.98
C LEU A 208 -11.62 1.90 -15.38
N LEU A 209 -11.44 2.92 -16.22
CA LEU A 209 -11.49 4.32 -15.82
C LEU A 209 -12.90 4.81 -15.48
N ASP A 210 -14.01 4.43 -16.12
CA ASP A 210 -15.34 4.92 -15.68
C ASP A 210 -15.77 4.30 -14.34
N LYS A 211 -15.21 3.13 -14.00
CA LYS A 211 -15.28 2.54 -12.65
C LYS A 211 -14.41 3.27 -11.61
N ILE A 212 -13.36 3.95 -12.06
CA ILE A 212 -12.40 4.71 -11.23
C ILE A 212 -12.72 6.22 -11.21
N GLU A 213 -13.30 6.78 -12.27
CA GLU A 213 -13.44 8.22 -12.61
C GLU A 213 -14.89 8.70 -12.49
N ARG A 214 -15.85 7.81 -12.14
CA ARG A 214 -16.95 8.18 -11.23
C ARG A 214 -16.46 8.57 -9.83
N LEU A 215 -15.28 9.17 -9.72
CA LEU A 215 -14.88 10.12 -8.69
C LEU A 215 -15.66 11.45 -8.89
N ASP A 216 -16.96 11.35 -9.18
CA ASP A 216 -17.88 12.41 -8.83
C ASP A 216 -18.11 12.30 -7.33
N TYR A 217 -18.12 13.43 -6.65
CA TYR A 217 -18.00 13.59 -5.19
C TYR A 217 -19.10 12.86 -4.38
N ASN A 218 -20.04 12.17 -5.04
CA ASN A 218 -21.18 11.47 -4.45
C ASN A 218 -21.53 10.11 -5.10
N VAL A 219 -20.75 9.54 -6.03
CA VAL A 219 -21.11 8.25 -6.67
C VAL A 219 -19.97 7.23 -6.55
N LYS A 220 -19.97 6.52 -5.42
CA LYS A 220 -19.27 5.26 -5.11
C LYS A 220 -18.67 4.59 -6.36
N LEU A 221 -17.32 4.35 -6.41
CA LEU A 221 -16.68 3.50 -7.42
C LEU A 221 -17.62 2.32 -7.64
N ARG A 222 -18.05 2.03 -8.87
CA ARG A 222 -18.83 0.83 -9.17
C ARG A 222 -17.99 -0.17 -9.97
N GLY A 223 -17.04 -0.84 -9.33
CA GLY A 223 -16.53 -2.15 -9.76
C GLY A 223 -15.06 -2.44 -9.43
N PHE A 224 -14.86 -3.68 -8.94
CA PHE A 224 -13.61 -4.33 -8.50
C PHE A 224 -12.82 -3.56 -7.41
N CYS A 225 -12.87 -4.12 -6.19
CA CYS A 225 -12.21 -3.66 -4.95
C CYS A 225 -12.89 -2.50 -4.22
N GLU A 226 -14.20 -2.32 -4.36
CA GLU A 226 -14.87 -1.24 -3.65
C GLU A 226 -14.92 -1.46 -2.15
N ILE A 227 -15.07 -2.71 -1.70
CA ILE A 227 -15.20 -3.00 -0.26
C ILE A 227 -13.89 -2.67 0.45
N VAL A 228 -12.78 -2.76 -0.29
CA VAL A 228 -11.44 -2.45 0.21
C VAL A 228 -11.06 -0.98 0.03
N PHE A 229 -11.54 -0.29 -1.01
CA PHE A 229 -11.16 1.11 -1.21
C PHE A 229 -12.21 2.13 -0.77
N ASN A 230 -13.50 1.78 -0.69
CA ASN A 230 -14.61 2.72 -0.48
C ASN A 230 -15.47 2.45 0.75
N ARG A 231 -16.25 3.47 1.08
CA ARG A 231 -17.36 3.45 2.06
C ARG A 231 -18.61 2.82 1.44
N ILE A 232 -19.05 1.70 1.98
CA ILE A 232 -20.17 0.91 1.48
C ILE A 232 -21.11 0.58 2.63
N SER A 233 -22.42 0.66 2.38
CA SER A 233 -23.47 0.28 3.32
C SER A 233 -23.65 -1.24 3.40
N VAL A 234 -24.15 -1.75 4.52
CA VAL A 234 -24.51 -3.18 4.67
C VAL A 234 -25.44 -3.68 3.55
N LYS A 235 -26.40 -2.86 3.13
CA LYS A 235 -27.37 -3.19 2.07
C LYS A 235 -26.71 -3.45 0.71
N ASP A 236 -25.69 -2.66 0.38
CA ASP A 236 -24.91 -2.81 -0.86
C ASP A 236 -23.94 -4.00 -0.79
N ILE A 237 -23.52 -4.40 0.42
CA ILE A 237 -22.59 -5.52 0.66
C ILE A 237 -23.28 -6.87 0.45
N ILE A 238 -24.50 -7.04 0.95
CA ILE A 238 -25.28 -8.29 0.83
C ILE A 238 -25.58 -8.62 -0.64
N THR A 239 -25.68 -7.60 -1.49
CA THR A 239 -26.02 -7.74 -2.92
C THR A 239 -24.80 -7.93 -3.83
N ARG A 240 -23.57 -7.98 -3.30
CA ARG A 240 -22.32 -7.96 -4.12
C ARG A 240 -21.28 -9.03 -3.79
N HIS A 241 -20.37 -9.20 -4.75
CA HIS A 241 -19.30 -10.20 -4.78
C HIS A 241 -18.14 -9.97 -3.78
N LEU A 242 -18.42 -9.93 -2.46
CA LEU A 242 -17.40 -9.96 -1.40
C LEU A 242 -16.31 -11.03 -1.65
N TRP A 243 -16.75 -12.21 -2.10
CA TRP A 243 -15.88 -13.34 -2.43
C TRP A 243 -14.93 -13.08 -3.62
N SER A 244 -15.36 -12.31 -4.62
CA SER A 244 -14.51 -12.02 -5.77
C SER A 244 -13.38 -11.04 -5.39
N GLU A 245 -13.68 -10.07 -4.53
CA GLU A 245 -12.70 -9.09 -4.08
C GLU A 245 -11.65 -9.70 -3.14
N THR A 246 -12.07 -10.55 -2.20
CA THR A 246 -11.14 -11.26 -1.31
C THR A 246 -10.21 -12.20 -2.08
N VAL A 247 -10.73 -12.93 -3.08
CA VAL A 247 -9.92 -13.78 -3.96
C VAL A 247 -8.92 -12.96 -4.78
N SER A 248 -9.32 -11.80 -5.30
CA SER A 248 -8.44 -10.91 -6.06
C SER A 248 -7.27 -10.40 -5.21
N ILE A 249 -7.53 -10.05 -3.96
CA ILE A 249 -6.50 -9.60 -3.01
C ILE A 249 -5.57 -10.75 -2.62
N LEU A 250 -6.11 -11.95 -2.38
CA LEU A 250 -5.28 -13.13 -2.12
C LEU A 250 -4.34 -13.44 -3.30
N PHE A 251 -4.81 -13.26 -4.54
CA PHE A 251 -3.96 -13.41 -5.73
C PHE A 251 -2.80 -12.40 -5.75
N ILE A 252 -3.05 -11.13 -5.39
CA ILE A 252 -2.00 -10.11 -5.25
C ILE A 252 -0.99 -10.52 -4.17
N ILE A 253 -1.44 -11.02 -3.01
CA ILE A 253 -0.57 -11.49 -1.94
C ILE A 253 0.32 -12.65 -2.43
N ILE A 254 -0.22 -13.60 -3.19
CA ILE A 254 0.54 -14.71 -3.78
C ILE A 254 1.64 -14.17 -4.70
N ILE A 255 1.31 -13.21 -5.57
CA ILE A 255 2.31 -12.56 -6.46
C ILE A 255 3.42 -11.92 -5.61
N MET A 256 3.08 -11.18 -4.55
CA MET A 256 4.08 -10.55 -3.68
C MET A 256 4.97 -11.58 -2.97
N ILE A 257 4.43 -12.73 -2.56
CA ILE A 257 5.23 -13.83 -1.98
C ILE A 257 6.22 -14.39 -3.00
N ILE A 258 5.79 -14.58 -4.26
CA ILE A 258 6.67 -15.03 -5.34
C ILE A 258 7.79 -14.00 -5.57
N VAL A 259 7.45 -12.71 -5.69
CA VAL A 259 8.43 -11.63 -5.85
C VAL A 259 9.41 -11.61 -4.69
N TYR A 260 8.92 -11.71 -3.46
CA TYR A 260 9.74 -11.76 -2.25
C TYR A 260 10.74 -12.93 -2.29
N SER A 261 10.30 -14.13 -2.66
CA SER A 261 11.17 -15.31 -2.79
C SER A 261 12.25 -15.10 -3.87
N VAL A 262 11.90 -14.51 -5.01
CA VAL A 262 12.85 -14.21 -6.09
C VAL A 262 13.90 -13.20 -5.64
N VAL A 263 13.49 -12.10 -4.99
CA VAL A 263 14.40 -11.07 -4.47
C VAL A 263 15.30 -11.65 -3.38
N GLN A 264 14.75 -12.45 -2.47
CA GLN A 264 15.49 -13.08 -1.38
C GLN A 264 16.58 -14.03 -1.90
N ASN A 265 16.30 -14.86 -2.91
CA ASN A 265 17.29 -15.80 -3.44
C ASN A 265 18.45 -15.08 -4.17
N LYS A 266 18.22 -13.87 -4.68
CA LYS A 266 19.25 -13.04 -5.35
C LYS A 266 20.10 -12.22 -4.38
N TYR A 267 19.70 -12.13 -3.10
CA TYR A 267 20.42 -11.36 -2.08
C TYR A 267 21.71 -12.09 -1.64
N LYS A 268 22.88 -11.53 -1.99
CA LYS A 268 24.19 -11.98 -1.49
C LYS A 268 24.85 -10.86 -0.67
N LEU A 269 25.11 -11.14 0.61
CA LEU A 269 25.79 -10.22 1.54
C LEU A 269 27.17 -9.75 1.06
N GLU A 270 27.86 -10.59 0.26
CA GLU A 270 29.19 -10.31 -0.30
C GLU A 270 29.18 -9.35 -1.48
N ASN A 271 28.04 -9.24 -2.20
CA ASN A 271 27.89 -8.38 -3.38
C ASN A 271 27.13 -7.07 -3.07
N ALA A 272 26.94 -6.75 -1.79
CA ALA A 272 26.24 -5.54 -1.39
C ALA A 272 27.13 -4.31 -1.64
N ASN A 273 26.72 -3.45 -2.58
CA ASN A 273 27.21 -2.08 -2.65
C ASN A 273 26.82 -1.33 -1.36
N LYS A 274 27.53 -0.27 -0.99
CA LYS A 274 27.30 0.49 0.26
C LYS A 274 25.83 0.93 0.48
N ILE A 275 25.05 1.08 -0.59
CA ILE A 275 23.64 1.53 -0.58
C ILE A 275 22.64 0.44 -0.97
N PHE A 276 22.92 -0.31 -2.05
CA PHE A 276 22.02 -1.33 -2.60
C PHE A 276 22.51 -2.73 -2.32
N SER A 277 21.58 -3.67 -2.15
CA SER A 277 21.93 -5.06 -1.90
C SER A 277 22.38 -5.84 -3.13
N SER A 278 22.04 -5.37 -4.34
CA SER A 278 22.53 -5.93 -5.61
C SER A 278 22.44 -4.91 -6.74
N GLN A 279 23.23 -5.11 -7.81
CA GLN A 279 23.16 -4.28 -9.03
C GLN A 279 21.79 -4.34 -9.71
N ASN A 280 21.08 -5.47 -9.59
CA ASN A 280 19.73 -5.60 -10.14
C ASN A 280 18.72 -4.75 -9.35
N ASN A 281 18.85 -4.68 -8.03
CA ASN A 281 17.97 -3.85 -7.19
C ASN A 281 18.22 -2.36 -7.43
N GLU A 282 19.48 -1.97 -7.63
CA GLU A 282 19.83 -0.63 -8.10
C GLU A 282 19.15 -0.33 -9.43
N ASN A 283 19.30 -1.20 -10.44
CA ASN A 283 18.68 -1.00 -11.75
C ASN A 283 17.16 -0.86 -11.65
N ILE A 284 16.47 -1.73 -10.90
CA ILE A 284 15.01 -1.67 -10.70
C ILE A 284 14.61 -0.30 -10.11
N LEU A 285 15.28 0.12 -9.03
CA LEU A 285 14.92 1.37 -8.36
C LEU A 285 15.22 2.60 -9.22
N VAL A 286 16.37 2.61 -9.89
CA VAL A 286 16.73 3.71 -10.80
C VAL A 286 15.75 3.76 -11.96
N THR A 287 15.33 2.62 -12.52
CA THR A 287 14.29 2.61 -13.56
C THR A 287 12.97 3.17 -13.06
N LEU A 288 12.48 2.73 -11.89
CA LEU A 288 11.24 3.22 -11.28
C LEU A 288 11.24 4.74 -11.05
N VAL A 289 12.33 5.25 -10.46
CA VAL A 289 12.47 6.70 -10.21
C VAL A 289 12.59 7.46 -11.53
N SER A 290 13.33 6.93 -12.51
CA SER A 290 13.47 7.57 -13.81
C SER A 290 12.16 7.61 -14.59
N THR A 291 11.36 6.55 -14.54
CA THR A 291 10.03 6.52 -15.17
C THR A 291 9.09 7.50 -14.45
N ALA A 292 9.14 7.59 -13.13
CA ALA A 292 8.35 8.57 -12.38
C ALA A 292 8.73 10.01 -12.74
N VAL A 293 10.02 10.34 -12.83
CA VAL A 293 10.48 11.67 -13.27
C VAL A 293 10.02 11.97 -14.71
N GLY A 294 10.12 10.99 -15.62
CA GLY A 294 9.61 11.12 -16.98
C GLY A 294 8.09 11.32 -17.03
N SER A 295 7.33 10.55 -16.25
CA SER A 295 5.88 10.69 -16.10
C SER A 295 5.49 12.07 -15.55
N PHE A 296 6.18 12.53 -14.50
CA PHE A 296 5.97 13.86 -13.92
C PHE A 296 6.22 14.95 -14.96
N ALA A 297 7.37 14.92 -15.64
CA ALA A 297 7.69 15.92 -16.65
C ALA A 297 6.70 15.88 -17.83
N SER A 298 6.21 14.70 -18.22
CA SER A 298 5.18 14.61 -19.25
C SER A 298 3.89 15.31 -18.82
N LEU A 299 3.45 15.17 -17.56
CA LEU A 299 2.27 15.88 -17.07
C LEU A 299 2.40 17.40 -17.31
N PHE A 300 3.54 18.00 -16.99
CA PHE A 300 3.71 19.45 -17.19
C PHE A 300 3.90 19.86 -18.66
N LEU A 301 4.63 19.07 -19.45
CA LEU A 301 5.06 19.48 -20.79
C LEU A 301 4.06 19.13 -21.88
N THR A 302 3.27 18.06 -21.71
CA THR A 302 2.43 17.50 -22.79
C THR A 302 0.95 17.80 -22.60
N GLU A 303 0.52 18.15 -21.38
CA GLU A 303 -0.88 18.31 -21.02
C GLU A 303 -1.56 19.46 -21.78
N SER A 304 -0.89 20.60 -21.97
CA SER A 304 -1.43 21.73 -22.73
C SER A 304 -1.66 21.39 -24.21
N PHE A 305 -0.75 20.62 -24.80
CA PHE A 305 -0.88 20.14 -26.18
C PHE A 305 -2.00 19.11 -26.30
N ILE A 306 -2.07 18.13 -25.38
CA ILE A 306 -3.14 17.12 -25.37
C ILE A 306 -4.50 17.77 -25.18
N HIS A 307 -4.60 18.75 -24.28
CA HIS A 307 -5.83 19.53 -24.07
C HIS A 307 -6.25 20.28 -25.33
N SER A 308 -5.31 20.87 -26.07
CA SER A 308 -5.62 21.54 -27.34
C SER A 308 -6.15 20.57 -28.42
N LEU A 309 -5.63 19.34 -28.48
CA LEU A 309 -6.12 18.30 -29.38
C LEU A 309 -7.52 17.82 -28.97
N GLN A 310 -7.81 17.73 -27.67
CA GLN A 310 -9.14 17.39 -27.16
C GLN A 310 -10.17 18.46 -27.52
N LEU A 311 -9.84 19.75 -27.35
CA LEU A 311 -10.71 20.87 -27.73
C LEU A 311 -11.07 20.87 -29.23
N LYS A 312 -10.14 20.44 -30.07
CA LYS A 312 -10.33 20.36 -31.54
C LYS A 312 -11.36 19.29 -31.95
N ASN A 313 -11.53 18.23 -31.15
CA ASN A 313 -12.47 17.13 -31.42
C ASN A 313 -13.90 17.40 -30.90
N GLY A 314 -14.21 18.65 -30.53
CA GLY A 314 -15.47 19.00 -29.87
C GLY A 314 -15.48 18.55 -28.41
N SER A 315 -16.56 18.83 -27.67
CA SER A 315 -16.71 18.60 -26.22
C SER A 315 -16.51 17.14 -25.73
N SER A 316 -16.11 16.20 -26.59
CA SER A 316 -15.67 14.87 -26.20
C SER A 316 -14.21 14.92 -25.70
N ARG A 317 -14.00 14.53 -24.43
CA ARG A 317 -12.66 14.42 -23.81
C ARG A 317 -11.74 13.36 -24.45
N ALA A 318 -12.26 12.54 -25.37
CA ALA A 318 -11.53 11.43 -25.98
C ALA A 318 -10.84 11.85 -27.29
N LEU A 319 -9.58 11.45 -27.44
CA LEU A 319 -8.85 11.57 -28.70
C LEU A 319 -9.15 10.35 -29.58
N ILE A 320 -9.41 10.57 -30.87
CA ILE A 320 -9.71 9.50 -31.84
C ILE A 320 -8.75 9.59 -33.03
N GLY A 321 -8.37 8.44 -33.58
CA GLY A 321 -7.60 8.36 -34.83
C GLY A 321 -6.21 9.00 -34.73
N SER A 322 -5.88 9.89 -35.66
CA SER A 322 -4.53 10.45 -35.77
C SER A 322 -4.11 11.31 -34.56
N ASP A 323 -5.06 11.94 -33.87
CA ASP A 323 -4.76 12.80 -32.73
C ASP A 323 -4.50 12.00 -31.45
N LEU A 324 -5.09 10.80 -31.34
CA LEU A 324 -4.74 9.83 -30.28
C LEU A 324 -3.30 9.35 -30.43
N VAL A 325 -2.90 9.00 -31.66
CA VAL A 325 -1.54 8.55 -31.97
C VAL A 325 -0.53 9.66 -31.68
N LYS A 326 -0.86 10.92 -32.01
CA LYS A 326 -0.02 12.08 -31.67
C LYS A 326 0.10 12.29 -30.17
N GLY A 327 -1.01 12.25 -29.44
CA GLY A 327 -1.02 12.42 -27.98
C GLY A 327 -0.21 11.34 -27.26
N LEU A 328 -0.47 10.06 -27.55
CA LEU A 328 0.28 8.93 -26.99
C LEU A 328 1.74 8.94 -27.40
N GLY A 329 2.02 9.20 -28.67
CA GLY A 329 3.39 9.25 -29.19
C GLY A 329 4.20 10.32 -28.47
N LEU A 330 3.62 11.50 -28.28
CA LEU A 330 4.27 12.61 -27.59
C LEU A 330 4.50 12.29 -26.09
N ASP A 331 3.52 11.67 -25.42
CA ASP A 331 3.69 11.21 -24.03
C ASP A 331 4.78 10.15 -23.89
N ILE A 332 4.77 9.12 -24.74
CA ILE A 332 5.76 8.04 -24.71
C ILE A 332 7.16 8.59 -24.99
N ILE A 333 7.30 9.44 -26.02
CA ILE A 333 8.58 10.07 -26.36
C ILE A 333 9.08 10.94 -25.19
N CYS A 334 8.20 11.76 -24.60
CA CYS A 334 8.56 12.62 -23.47
C CYS A 334 9.03 11.78 -22.26
N ILE A 335 8.26 10.76 -21.87
CA ILE A 335 8.59 9.87 -20.75
C ILE A 335 9.92 9.13 -21.01
N LEU A 336 10.12 8.62 -22.23
CA LEU A 336 11.35 7.91 -22.58
C LEU A 336 12.57 8.83 -22.62
N LEU A 337 12.46 10.02 -23.21
CA LEU A 337 13.59 10.93 -23.39
C LEU A 337 14.02 11.52 -22.04
N ILE A 338 13.06 12.05 -21.27
CA ILE A 338 13.34 12.62 -19.94
C ILE A 338 13.70 11.52 -18.95
N GLY A 339 13.01 10.38 -18.99
CA GLY A 339 13.34 9.22 -18.18
C GLY A 339 14.75 8.70 -18.46
N PHE A 340 15.18 8.65 -19.71
CA PHE A 340 16.54 8.23 -20.06
C PHE A 340 17.62 9.22 -19.60
N ILE A 341 17.35 10.54 -19.70
CA ILE A 341 18.24 11.57 -19.14
C ILE A 341 18.34 11.40 -17.63
N ALA A 342 17.21 11.29 -16.93
CA ALA A 342 17.17 11.07 -15.49
C ALA A 342 17.91 9.79 -15.08
N TYR A 343 17.72 8.69 -15.80
CA TYR A 343 18.44 7.43 -15.59
C TYR A 343 19.95 7.63 -15.67
N LYS A 344 20.45 8.31 -16.70
CA LYS A 344 21.89 8.60 -16.85
C LYS A 344 22.43 9.48 -15.72
N VAL A 345 21.68 10.53 -15.33
CA VAL A 345 22.07 11.44 -14.25
C VAL A 345 22.16 10.70 -12.92
N ILE A 346 21.10 9.96 -12.55
CA ILE A 346 21.05 9.19 -11.29
C ILE A 346 22.18 8.16 -11.26
N LYS A 347 22.41 7.44 -12.36
CA LYS A 347 23.49 6.44 -12.44
C LYS A 347 24.87 7.07 -12.30
N ARG A 348 25.08 8.27 -12.84
CA ARG A 348 26.33 9.02 -12.67
C ARG A 348 26.53 9.48 -11.23
N ILE A 349 25.47 9.96 -10.57
CA ILE A 349 25.51 10.35 -9.15
C ILE A 349 25.84 9.14 -8.28
N LEU A 350 25.17 8.00 -8.50
CA LEU A 350 25.43 6.77 -7.75
C LEU A 350 26.86 6.27 -7.91
N LYS A 351 27.43 6.34 -9.12
CA LYS A 351 28.83 5.98 -9.39
C LYS A 351 29.84 6.88 -8.65
N ASN A 352 29.47 8.12 -8.33
CA ASN A 352 30.34 9.04 -7.59
C ASN A 352 30.22 8.89 -6.07
N ILE A 353 29.15 8.24 -5.57
CA ILE A 353 28.89 8.06 -4.12
C ILE A 353 29.36 6.68 -3.63
N VAL A 354 29.29 5.65 -4.48
CA VAL A 354 29.74 4.27 -4.18
C VAL A 354 31.27 4.20 -4.26
#